data_AF-A0A4S4H9U7-F1
#
_entry.id   AF-A0A4S4H9U7-F1
#
_cell.length_a   1.000
_cell.length_b   1.000
_cell.length_c   1.000
_cell.angle_alpha   90.00
_cell.angle_beta   90.00
_cell.angle_gamma   90.00
#
_symmetry.space_group_name_H-M   'P 1'
#
loop_
_entity.id
_entity.type
_entity.pdbx_description
1 polymer ?
#
loop_
_entity_poly.entity_id
_entity_poly.type
_entity_poly.pdbx_seq_one_letter_code
_entity_poly.pdbx_strand_id
1 'polypeptide(L)' 'MFSDELLNYGWEDTTRRIMSKRTADVEAALGKESLDIDDFMALVSPAASPYLEQMALLSRRYTRQRFG' A
#
# COMPACT_ATOMS: atom_id res chain seq x y z
N MET A 1 -3.19 -11.06 23.89
CA MET A 1 -3.79 -11.89 22.83
C MET A 1 -3.75 -11.08 21.53
N PHE A 2 -3.67 -11.66 20.33
CA PHE A 2 -3.59 -10.86 19.08
C PHE A 2 -4.77 -9.88 18.91
N SER A 3 -5.93 -10.22 19.47
CA SER A 3 -7.11 -9.35 19.55
C SER A 3 -6.86 -8.02 20.26
N ASP A 4 -5.99 -7.99 21.27
CA ASP A 4 -5.73 -6.78 22.06
C ASP A 4 -4.94 -5.74 21.26
N GLU A 5 -4.10 -6.20 20.33
CA GLU A 5 -3.33 -5.34 19.43
C GLU A 5 -4.24 -4.60 18.43
N LEU A 6 -5.33 -5.24 17.99
CA LEU A 6 -6.29 -4.62 17.07
C LEU A 6 -7.01 -3.43 17.72
N LEU A 7 -7.18 -3.43 19.04
CA LEU A 7 -7.79 -2.33 19.78
C LEU A 7 -6.94 -1.06 19.76
N ASN A 8 -5.63 -1.19 19.51
CA ASN A 8 -4.71 -0.04 19.40
C ASN A 8 -4.90 0.76 18.11
N TYR A 9 -5.67 0.24 17.14
CA TYR A 9 -5.88 0.90 15.85
C TYR A 9 -7.33 1.32 15.68
N GLY A 10 -7.54 2.63 15.53
CA GLY A 10 -8.84 3.17 15.16
C GLY A 10 -9.22 2.74 13.75
N TRP A 11 -10.21 1.85 13.62
CA TRP A 11 -10.67 1.35 12.33
C TRP A 11 -11.12 2.49 11.41
N GLU A 12 -11.87 3.44 11.95
CA GLU A 12 -12.34 4.62 11.21
C GLU A 12 -11.20 5.53 10.77
N ASP A 13 -10.24 5.81 11.66
CA ASP A 13 -9.10 6.68 11.36
C ASP A 13 -8.20 6.06 10.29
N THR A 14 -7.95 4.75 10.39
CA THR A 14 -7.16 4.00 9.41
C THR A 14 -7.84 4.01 8.05
N THR A 15 -9.16 3.76 8.02
CA THR A 15 -9.95 3.83 6.79
C THR A 15 -9.93 5.23 6.19
N ARG A 16 -10.10 6.27 7.01
CA ARG A 16 -10.06 7.68 6.57
C ARG A 16 -8.70 8.02 5.96
N ARG A 17 -7.61 7.58 6.57
CA ARG A 17 -6.25 7.77 6.05
C ARG A 17 -6.08 7.13 4.69
N ILE A 18 -6.47 5.86 4.52
CA ILE A 18 -6.40 5.16 3.22
C ILE A 18 -7.22 5.90 2.17
N MET A 19 -8.46 6.27 2.49
CA MET A 19 -9.36 6.96 1.54
C MET A 19 -8.90 8.38 1.18
N SER A 20 -8.07 9.01 2.02
CA SER A 20 -7.53 10.36 1.77
C SER A 20 -6.27 10.40 0.89
N LYS A 21 -5.70 9.24 0.56
CA LYS A 21 -4.48 9.16 -0.26
C LYS A 21 -4.72 9.68 -1.67
N ARG A 22 -3.71 10.33 -2.23
CA ARG A 22 -3.75 10.97 -3.54
C ARG A 22 -2.82 10.27 -4.51
N THR A 23 -3.03 10.53 -5.79
CA THR A 23 -2.18 10.04 -6.89
C THR A 23 -0.69 10.28 -6.66
N ALA A 24 -0.31 11.46 -6.16
CA ALA A 24 1.09 11.77 -5.84
C ALA A 24 1.69 10.86 -4.77
N ASP A 25 0.90 10.43 -3.78
CA ASP A 25 1.35 9.50 -2.74
C ASP A 25 1.58 8.09 -3.32
N VAL A 26 0.73 7.68 -4.28
CA VAL A 26 0.87 6.41 -5.00
C VAL A 26 2.13 6.42 -5.88
N GLU A 27 2.36 7.50 -6.62
CA GLU A 27 3.55 7.63 -7.47
C GLU A 27 4.84 7.64 -6.65
N ALA A 28 4.84 8.35 -5.51
CA ALA A 28 5.96 8.32 -4.58
C ALA A 28 6.22 6.91 -4.04
N ALA A 29 5.17 6.18 -3.65
CA ALA A 29 5.28 4.80 -3.20
C ALA A 29 5.84 3.87 -4.30
N LEU A 30 5.34 3.95 -5.52
CA LEU A 30 5.80 3.12 -6.65
C LEU A 30 7.26 3.35 -7.03
N GLY A 31 7.82 4.52 -6.72
CA GLY A 31 9.22 4.87 -6.94
C GLY A 31 10.18 4.41 -5.84
N LYS A 32 9.69 3.96 -4.69
CA LYS A 32 10.53 3.56 -3.55
C LYS A 32 11.02 2.12 -3.68
N GLU A 33 12.26 1.87 -3.27
CA GLU A 33 12.82 0.51 -3.16
C GLU A 33 12.30 -0.24 -1.93
N SER A 34 12.07 0.48 -0.83
CA SER A 34 11.50 -0.05 0.40
C SER A 34 10.28 0.78 0.81
N LEU A 35 9.14 0.11 0.95
CA LEU A 35 7.86 0.73 1.30
C LEU A 35 7.65 0.71 2.81
N ASP A 36 7.08 1.78 3.34
CA ASP A 36 6.55 1.83 4.70
C ASP A 36 5.03 1.57 4.74
N ILE A 37 4.43 1.64 5.93
CA ILE A 37 3.00 1.40 6.13
C ILE A 37 2.16 2.48 5.42
N ASP A 38 2.63 3.72 5.40
CA ASP A 38 1.89 4.84 4.80
C ASP A 38 1.91 4.77 3.27
N ASP A 39 3.01 4.29 2.70
CA ASP A 39 3.12 3.93 1.29
C ASP A 39 2.17 2.78 0.94
N PHE A 40 2.09 1.74 1.78
CA PHE A 40 1.16 0.65 1.57
C PHE A 40 -0.30 1.14 1.59
N MET A 41 -0.65 2.04 2.51
CA MET A 41 -1.96 2.69 2.52
C MET A 41 -2.26 3.42 1.21
N ALA A 42 -1.27 4.08 0.60
CA ALA A 42 -1.42 4.70 -0.71
C ALA A 42 -1.70 3.66 -1.81
N LEU A 43 -0.93 2.57 -1.85
CA LEU A 43 -1.07 1.52 -2.88
C LEU A 43 -2.39 0.74 -2.81
N VAL A 44 -3.04 0.68 -1.64
CA VAL A 44 -4.38 0.05 -1.49
C VAL A 44 -5.54 1.04 -1.54
N SER A 45 -5.26 2.34 -1.72
CA SER A 45 -6.29 3.38 -1.80
C SER A 45 -7.01 3.40 -3.15
N PRO A 46 -8.19 4.05 -3.24
CA PRO A 46 -8.86 4.25 -4.53
C PRO A 46 -8.01 4.98 -5.57
N ALA A 47 -7.11 5.88 -5.13
CA ALA A 47 -6.21 6.62 -6.01
C ALA A 47 -5.21 5.73 -6.75
N ALA A 48 -4.96 4.51 -6.26
CA ALA A 48 -4.05 3.55 -6.87
C ALA A 48 -4.70 2.73 -7.99
N SER A 49 -6.01 2.82 -8.20
CA SER A 49 -6.74 2.05 -9.21
C SER A 49 -6.14 2.17 -10.63
N PRO A 50 -5.71 3.35 -11.12
CA PRO A 50 -5.06 3.47 -12.43
C PRO A 50 -3.69 2.78 -12.53
N TYR A 51 -3.05 2.47 -11.41
CA TYR A 51 -1.69 1.92 -11.34
C TYR A 51 -1.67 0.40 -11.11
N LEU A 52 -2.83 -0.26 -11.11
CA LEU A 52 -2.95 -1.71 -10.88
C LEU A 52 -2.08 -2.54 -11.83
N GLU A 53 -2.00 -2.17 -13.10
CA GLU A 53 -1.14 -2.87 -14.06
C GLU A 53 0.35 -2.71 -13.73
N GLN A 54 0.79 -1.48 -13.40
CA GLN A 54 2.17 -1.23 -12.97
C GLN A 54 2.52 -2.01 -11.70
N MET A 55 1.61 -2.04 -10.71
CA MET A 55 1.79 -2.83 -9.49
C MET A 55 1.89 -4.33 -9.78
N ALA A 56 1.07 -4.86 -10.71
CA ALA A 56 1.14 -6.26 -11.12
C ALA A 56 2.48 -6.61 -11.76
N LEU A 57 3.01 -5.75 -12.62
CA LEU A 57 4.33 -5.92 -13.24
C LEU A 57 5.45 -5.94 -12.19
N LEU A 58 5.42 -5.00 -11.23
CA LEU A 58 6.39 -4.95 -10.13
C LEU A 58 6.31 -6.20 -9.25
N SER A 59 5.10 -6.62 -8.86
CA SER A 59 4.90 -7.82 -8.03
C SER A 59 5.45 -9.08 -8.72
N ARG A 60 5.17 -9.25 -10.02
CA ARG A 60 5.74 -10.35 -10.82
C ARG A 60 7.26 -10.28 -10.86
N ARG A 61 7.84 -9.09 -11.09
CA ARG A 61 9.30 -8.89 -11.10
C ARG A 61 9.92 -9.29 -9.75
N TYR A 62 9.38 -8.81 -8.63
CA TYR A 62 9.90 -9.11 -7.30
C TYR A 62 9.76 -10.59 -6.95
N THR A 63 8.65 -11.22 -7.33
CA THR A 63 8.44 -12.67 -7.16
C THR A 63 9.52 -13.46 -7.90
N ARG A 64 9.75 -13.14 -9.18
CA ARG A 64 10.79 -13.79 -9.99
C ARG A 64 12.20 -13.57 -9.43
N GLN A 65 12.51 -12.35 -8.98
CA GLN A 65 13.82 -12.05 -8.39
C GLN A 65 14.10 -12.87 -7.13
N ARG A 66 13.08 -13.19 -6.33
CA ARG A 66 13.23 -13.92 -5.07
C ARG A 66 13.11 -15.43 -5.23
N PHE A 67 12.31 -15.91 -6.19
CA PHE A 67 11.92 -17.31 -6.29
C PHE A 67 12.17 -17.97 -7.65
N GLY A 68 12.56 -17.21 -8.69
CA GLY A 68 12.75 -17.69 -10.07
C GLY A 68 11.55 -17.45 -10.96
#